data_AF-A0A2W2C0K1-F1
#
_entry.id   AF-A0A2W2C0K1-F1
#
_cell.length_a   1.000
_cell.length_b   1.000
_cell.length_c   1.000
_cell.angle_alpha   90.00
_cell.angle_beta   90.00
_cell.angle_gamma   90.00
#
_symmetry.space_group_name_H-M   'P 1'
#
loop_
_entity.id
_entity.type
_entity.pdbx_description
1 polymer ?
#
loop_
_entity_poly.entity_id
_entity_poly.type
_entity_poly.pdbx_seq_one_letter_code
_entity_poly.pdbx_strand_id
1 'polypeptide(L)'
;MKPENTSEISRKYRVFFGYFFTLLCFSLLCTFFLFKTHKDQLARITQQDLDFNATQNKQFALTDRVDLLVKKMRLLNSNQIENNAFLVNEITSQATDIQSIIKNSDSADFVVYAKMLQQIRRALVVKDSISELGKQEEFLRMSLNACIGSYNRHAQQKINYNSERFR
;
A
#
# COMPACT_ATOMS: atom_id res chain seq x y z
N MET A 1 28.03 -23.02 84.34
CA MET A 1 29.34 -22.62 83.80
C MET A 1 29.12 -21.54 82.75
N LYS A 2 29.55 -20.31 83.02
CA LYS A 2 29.40 -19.17 82.09
C LYS A 2 30.69 -19.13 81.25
N PRO A 3 30.63 -19.22 79.93
CA PRO A 3 31.85 -19.25 79.13
C PRO A 3 32.59 -17.93 79.28
N GLU A 4 33.87 -18.00 79.61
CA GLU A 4 34.75 -16.85 79.88
C GLU A 4 34.91 -15.92 78.66
N ASN A 5 34.52 -16.42 77.47
CA ASN A 5 34.70 -15.75 76.19
C ASN A 5 33.37 -15.37 75.48
N THR A 6 32.34 -15.01 76.24
CA THR A 6 31.03 -14.56 75.68
C THR A 6 31.15 -13.29 74.83
N SER A 7 32.12 -12.43 75.11
CA SER A 7 32.36 -11.18 74.38
C SER A 7 32.89 -11.42 72.96
N GLU A 8 33.81 -12.38 72.76
CA GLU A 8 34.30 -12.71 71.41
C GLU A 8 33.27 -13.46 70.58
N ILE A 9 32.47 -14.34 71.20
CA ILE A 9 31.37 -15.04 70.53
C ILE A 9 30.35 -14.00 70.02
N SER A 10 29.90 -13.08 70.87
CA SER A 10 28.96 -12.02 70.46
C SER A 10 29.55 -11.06 69.41
N ARG A 11 30.87 -10.87 69.37
CA ARG A 11 31.56 -10.09 68.32
C ARG A 11 31.51 -10.81 66.99
N LYS A 12 31.85 -12.11 66.95
CA LYS A 12 31.80 -12.92 65.71
C LYS A 12 30.37 -13.04 65.17
N TYR A 13 29.38 -13.22 66.04
CA TYR A 13 27.96 -13.22 65.63
C TYR A 13 27.52 -11.88 65.04
N ARG A 14 27.94 -10.74 65.61
CA ARG A 14 27.65 -9.40 65.03
C ARG A 14 28.26 -9.21 63.64
N VAL A 15 29.50 -9.65 63.45
CA VAL A 15 30.18 -9.60 62.14
C VAL A 15 29.46 -10.49 61.13
N PHE A 16 29.09 -11.72 61.52
CA PHE A 16 28.31 -12.63 60.68
C PHE A 16 26.96 -12.02 60.28
N PHE A 17 26.24 -11.43 61.24
CA PHE A 17 24.96 -10.79 60.98
C PHE A 17 25.10 -9.59 60.04
N GLY A 18 26.18 -8.82 60.15
CA GLY A 18 26.50 -7.73 59.23
C GLY A 18 26.70 -8.21 57.79
N TYR A 19 27.49 -9.27 57.61
CA TYR A 19 27.69 -9.88 56.28
C TYR A 19 26.40 -10.48 55.72
N PHE A 20 25.63 -11.20 56.55
CA PHE A 20 24.35 -11.78 56.17
C PHE A 20 23.35 -10.70 55.74
N PHE A 21 23.23 -9.61 56.50
CA PHE A 21 22.35 -8.50 56.17
C PHE A 21 22.78 -7.78 54.89
N THR A 22 24.08 -7.61 54.68
CA THR A 22 24.63 -6.99 53.46
C THR A 22 24.28 -7.83 52.23
N LEU A 23 24.47 -9.15 52.30
CA LEU A 23 24.10 -10.08 51.22
C LEU A 23 22.59 -10.10 50.96
N LEU A 24 21.78 -10.06 52.02
CA LEU A 24 20.31 -10.02 51.93
C LEU A 24 19.86 -8.72 51.23
N CYS A 25 20.34 -7.56 51.67
CA CYS A 25 20.03 -6.27 51.05
C CYS A 25 20.48 -6.21 49.59
N PHE A 26 21.66 -6.75 49.27
CA PHE A 26 22.15 -6.81 47.90
C PHE A 26 21.24 -7.66 47.00
N SER A 27 20.82 -8.84 47.48
CA SER A 27 19.89 -9.71 46.76
C SER A 27 18.53 -9.05 46.50
N LEU A 28 17.99 -8.36 47.51
CA LEU A 28 16.73 -7.61 47.39
C LEU A 28 16.86 -6.44 46.42
N LEU A 29 17.98 -5.71 46.45
CA LEU A 29 18.25 -4.63 45.51
C LEU A 29 18.33 -5.14 44.07
N CYS A 30 19.10 -6.20 43.80
CA CYS A 30 19.18 -6.79 42.47
C CYS A 30 17.80 -7.21 41.95
N THR A 31 17.01 -7.86 42.79
CA THR A 31 15.64 -8.29 42.45
C THR A 31 14.75 -7.07 42.16
N PHE A 32 14.83 -6.01 42.98
CA PHE A 32 14.08 -4.77 42.77
C PHE A 32 14.42 -4.10 41.43
N PHE A 33 15.71 -3.97 41.11
CA PHE A 33 16.15 -3.40 39.83
C PHE A 33 15.70 -4.23 38.63
N LEU A 34 15.72 -5.56 38.74
CA LEU A 34 15.19 -6.45 37.71
C LEU A 34 13.69 -6.24 37.49
N PHE A 35 12.88 -6.20 38.55
CA PHE A 35 11.45 -5.95 38.43
C PHE A 35 11.13 -4.57 37.86
N LYS A 36 11.87 -3.54 38.25
CA LYS A 36 11.72 -2.18 37.70
C LYS A 36 12.02 -2.18 36.20
N THR A 37 13.16 -2.74 35.82
CA THR A 37 13.58 -2.83 34.41
C THR A 37 12.59 -3.63 33.58
N HIS A 38 12.09 -4.74 34.10
CA HIS A 38 11.09 -5.57 33.41
C HIS A 38 9.78 -4.81 33.18
N LYS A 39 9.30 -4.02 34.14
CA LYS A 39 8.09 -3.19 33.98
C LYS A 39 8.27 -2.12 32.91
N ASP A 40 9.41 -1.42 32.93
CA ASP A 40 9.70 -0.36 31.96
C ASP A 40 9.90 -0.94 30.54
N GLN A 41 10.54 -2.10 30.42
CA GLN A 41 10.69 -2.80 29.13
C GLN A 41 9.36 -3.31 28.61
N LEU A 42 8.53 -3.92 29.46
CA LEU A 42 7.22 -4.41 29.04
C LEU A 42 6.33 -3.26 28.56
N ALA A 43 6.32 -2.13 29.27
CA ALA A 43 5.56 -0.95 28.85
C ALA A 43 6.01 -0.42 27.48
N ARG A 44 7.32 -0.38 27.21
CA ARG A 44 7.86 0.01 25.90
C ARG A 44 7.50 -0.98 24.80
N ILE A 45 7.58 -2.28 25.09
CA ILE A 45 7.22 -3.35 24.14
C ILE A 45 5.72 -3.25 23.81
N THR A 46 4.85 -3.09 24.80
CA THR A 46 3.40 -2.95 24.56
C THR A 46 3.08 -1.70 23.74
N GLN A 47 3.76 -0.58 23.98
CA GLN A 47 3.58 0.62 23.14
C GLN A 47 4.03 0.38 21.69
N GLN A 48 5.20 -0.22 21.49
CA GLN A 48 5.68 -0.57 20.15
C GLN A 48 4.76 -1.55 19.44
N ASP A 49 4.19 -2.51 20.17
CA ASP A 49 3.26 -3.50 19.62
C ASP A 49 1.93 -2.85 19.21
N LEU A 50 1.43 -1.87 19.97
CA LEU A 50 0.25 -1.10 19.59
C LEU A 50 0.48 -0.27 18.32
N ASP A 51 1.62 0.44 18.23
CA ASP A 51 1.97 1.23 17.05
C ASP A 51 2.22 0.35 15.81
N PHE A 52 2.86 -0.81 16.02
CA PHE A 52 3.09 -1.82 14.98
C PHE A 52 1.75 -2.39 14.48
N ASN A 53 0.87 -2.81 15.38
CA ASN A 53 -0.45 -3.33 15.03
C ASN A 53 -1.32 -2.27 14.31
N ALA A 54 -1.25 -1.01 14.73
CA ALA A 54 -1.94 0.09 14.06
C ALA A 54 -1.45 0.29 12.62
N THR A 55 -0.13 0.19 12.41
CA THR A 55 0.48 0.31 11.08
C THR A 55 0.17 -0.90 10.21
N GLN A 56 0.23 -2.11 10.77
CA GLN A 56 -0.08 -3.35 10.09
C GLN A 56 -1.55 -3.42 9.65
N ASN A 57 -2.48 -3.01 10.51
CA ASN A 57 -3.90 -2.95 10.17
C ASN A 57 -4.16 -1.99 9.00
N LYS A 58 -3.45 -0.84 8.97
CA LYS A 58 -3.50 0.09 7.83
C LYS A 58 -2.95 -0.55 6.56
N GLN A 59 -1.83 -1.28 6.64
CA GLN A 59 -1.26 -2.00 5.49
C GLN A 59 -2.20 -3.08 4.95
N PHE A 60 -2.87 -3.85 5.82
CA PHE A 60 -3.88 -4.83 5.40
C PHE A 60 -5.05 -4.16 4.67
N ALA A 61 -5.61 -3.10 5.25
CA ALA A 61 -6.69 -2.34 4.62
C ALA A 61 -6.28 -1.73 3.27
N LEU A 62 -5.02 -1.29 3.14
CA LEU A 62 -4.49 -0.74 1.90
C LEU A 62 -4.26 -1.83 0.84
N THR A 63 -3.83 -3.02 1.26
CA THR A 63 -3.61 -4.17 0.37
C THR A 63 -4.89 -4.59 -0.33
N ASP A 64 -5.99 -4.73 0.42
CA ASP A 64 -7.28 -5.13 -0.14
C ASP A 64 -7.80 -4.11 -1.18
N ARG A 65 -7.66 -2.82 -0.87
CA ARG A 65 -8.01 -1.73 -1.80
C ARG A 65 -7.15 -1.72 -3.06
N VAL A 66 -5.85 -1.95 -2.92
CA VAL A 66 -4.93 -1.99 -4.06
C VAL A 66 -5.16 -3.25 -4.90
N ASP A 67 -5.47 -4.39 -4.31
CA ASP A 67 -5.79 -5.61 -5.07
C ASP A 67 -7.10 -5.46 -5.84
N LEU A 68 -8.12 -4.85 -5.23
CA LEU A 68 -9.35 -4.48 -5.92
C LEU A 68 -9.07 -3.54 -7.11
N LEU A 69 -8.19 -2.54 -6.92
CA LEU A 69 -7.79 -1.61 -7.97
C LEU A 69 -7.09 -2.34 -9.14
N VAL A 70 -6.18 -3.27 -8.84
CA VAL A 70 -5.50 -4.09 -9.85
C VAL A 70 -6.50 -4.99 -10.58
N LYS A 71 -7.45 -5.59 -9.86
CA LYS A 71 -8.51 -6.40 -10.47
C LYS A 71 -9.34 -5.58 -11.44
N LYS A 72 -9.74 -4.36 -11.08
CA LYS A 72 -10.45 -3.43 -11.97
C LYS A 72 -9.61 -3.05 -13.19
N MET A 73 -8.31 -2.81 -13.01
CA MET A 73 -7.36 -2.59 -14.12
C MET A 73 -7.29 -3.77 -15.08
N ARG A 74 -7.31 -5.02 -14.58
CA ARG A 74 -7.35 -6.22 -15.43
C ARG A 74 -8.65 -6.31 -16.23
N LEU A 75 -9.78 -5.97 -15.63
CA LEU A 75 -11.08 -5.91 -16.32
C LEU A 75 -11.11 -4.81 -17.40
N LEU A 76 -10.48 -3.66 -17.15
CA LEU A 76 -10.34 -2.60 -18.15
C LEU A 76 -9.56 -3.07 -19.39
N ASN A 77 -8.62 -3.99 -19.21
CA ASN A 77 -7.81 -4.51 -20.32
C ASN A 77 -8.52 -5.62 -21.13
N SER A 78 -9.46 -6.36 -20.53
CA SER A 78 -10.14 -7.46 -21.23
C SER A 78 -11.20 -6.98 -22.24
N ASN A 79 -11.48 -5.67 -22.32
CA ASN A 79 -12.57 -5.08 -23.12
C ASN A 79 -13.94 -5.77 -22.90
N GLN A 80 -14.12 -6.50 -21.79
CA GLN A 80 -15.33 -7.27 -21.50
C GLN A 80 -16.48 -6.43 -20.95
N ILE A 81 -16.31 -5.11 -20.86
CA ILE A 81 -17.28 -4.20 -20.26
C ILE A 81 -17.57 -3.09 -21.27
N GLU A 82 -18.86 -2.89 -21.61
CA GLU A 82 -19.31 -1.85 -22.54
C GLU A 82 -18.98 -0.42 -22.06
N ASN A 83 -18.82 -0.22 -20.76
CA ASN A 83 -18.71 1.10 -20.15
C ASN A 83 -17.33 1.35 -19.53
N ASN A 84 -16.30 1.33 -20.38
CA ASN A 84 -14.91 1.58 -19.98
C ASN A 84 -14.70 2.95 -19.31
N ALA A 85 -15.48 3.97 -19.70
CA ALA A 85 -15.38 5.32 -19.13
C ALA A 85 -15.77 5.37 -17.64
N PHE A 86 -16.83 4.66 -17.25
CA PHE A 86 -17.24 4.55 -15.85
C PHE A 86 -16.15 3.85 -15.02
N LEU A 87 -15.58 2.77 -15.55
CA LEU A 87 -14.55 2.01 -14.86
C LEU A 87 -13.25 2.81 -14.67
N VAL A 88 -12.85 3.63 -15.66
CA VAL A 88 -11.68 4.53 -15.56
C VAL A 88 -11.88 5.59 -14.48
N ASN A 89 -13.07 6.21 -14.40
CA ASN A 89 -13.38 7.18 -13.36
C ASN A 89 -13.33 6.56 -11.96
N GLU A 90 -13.91 5.37 -11.81
CA GLU A 90 -13.90 4.63 -10.56
C GLU A 90 -12.48 4.26 -10.12
N ILE A 91 -11.64 3.75 -11.04
CA ILE A 91 -10.23 3.44 -10.77
C ILE A 91 -9.47 4.71 -10.35
N THR A 92 -9.72 5.84 -11.03
CA THR A 92 -9.05 7.12 -10.75
C THR A 92 -9.45 7.69 -9.39
N SER A 93 -10.74 7.59 -9.03
CA SER A 93 -11.27 7.99 -7.73
C SER A 93 -10.64 7.16 -6.61
N GLN A 94 -10.69 5.83 -6.72
CA GLN A 94 -10.08 4.91 -5.74
C GLN A 94 -8.57 5.12 -5.62
N ALA A 95 -7.88 5.36 -6.73
CA ALA A 95 -6.46 5.68 -6.71
C ALA A 95 -6.16 6.97 -5.94
N THR A 96 -7.03 7.97 -6.03
CA THR A 96 -6.90 9.24 -5.31
C THR A 96 -7.16 9.08 -3.81
N ASP A 97 -8.15 8.27 -3.44
CA ASP A 97 -8.40 7.91 -2.04
C ASP A 97 -7.25 7.13 -1.40
N ILE A 98 -6.68 6.16 -2.12
CA ILE A 98 -5.49 5.43 -1.64
C ILE A 98 -4.32 6.41 -1.46
N GLN A 99 -4.16 7.39 -2.36
CA GLN A 99 -3.12 8.41 -2.21
C GLN A 99 -3.34 9.30 -0.99
N SER A 100 -4.58 9.69 -0.68
CA SER A 100 -4.87 10.53 0.48
C SER A 100 -4.56 9.78 1.78
N ILE A 101 -4.89 8.49 1.85
CA ILE A 101 -4.54 7.61 2.98
C ILE A 101 -3.01 7.54 3.16
N ILE A 102 -2.27 7.31 2.07
CA ILE A 102 -0.79 7.23 2.11
C ILE A 102 -0.17 8.57 2.54
N LYS A 103 -0.71 9.71 2.10
CA LYS A 103 -0.20 11.04 2.47
C LYS A 103 -0.48 11.42 3.93
N ASN A 104 -1.60 10.95 4.47
CA ASN A 104 -1.99 11.19 5.86
C ASN A 104 -1.27 10.24 6.84
N SER A 105 -0.68 9.16 6.34
CA SER A 105 0.21 8.26 7.08
C SER A 105 1.67 8.65 6.89
N ASP A 106 2.55 8.20 7.79
CA ASP A 106 3.99 8.42 7.62
C ASP A 106 4.47 7.74 6.33
N SER A 107 4.92 8.56 5.37
CA SER A 107 5.11 8.14 3.97
C SER A 107 6.21 7.09 3.80
N ALA A 108 7.09 6.93 4.80
CA ALA A 108 8.15 5.94 4.82
C ALA A 108 7.63 4.49 4.83
N ASP A 109 6.49 4.22 5.46
CA ASP A 109 5.96 2.86 5.65
C ASP A 109 5.17 2.35 4.42
N PHE A 110 4.89 3.22 3.45
CA PHE A 110 3.98 2.93 2.32
C PHE A 110 4.59 3.19 0.94
N VAL A 111 5.92 3.24 0.84
CA VAL A 111 6.65 3.55 -0.41
C VAL A 111 6.28 2.60 -1.56
N VAL A 112 6.10 1.30 -1.26
CA VAL A 112 5.74 0.29 -2.28
C VAL A 112 4.37 0.59 -2.88
N TYR A 113 3.36 0.84 -2.04
CA TYR A 113 2.01 1.18 -2.48
C TYR A 113 1.98 2.50 -3.25
N ALA A 114 2.75 3.50 -2.82
CA ALA A 114 2.87 4.76 -3.53
C ALA A 114 3.46 4.57 -4.95
N LYS A 115 4.52 3.76 -5.07
CA LYS A 115 5.14 3.44 -6.36
C LYS A 115 4.19 2.67 -7.27
N MET A 116 3.46 1.68 -6.72
CA MET A 116 2.48 0.91 -7.47
C MET A 116 1.35 1.79 -8.01
N LEU A 117 0.82 2.67 -7.17
CA LEU A 117 -0.21 3.64 -7.53
C LEU A 117 0.26 4.58 -8.66
N GLN A 118 1.51 5.02 -8.61
CA GLN A 118 2.12 5.83 -9.66
C GLN A 118 2.16 5.08 -10.99
N GLN A 119 2.49 3.78 -10.99
CA GLN A 119 2.49 2.96 -12.20
C GLN A 119 1.09 2.76 -12.77
N ILE A 120 0.09 2.52 -11.91
CA ILE A 120 -1.32 2.40 -12.33
C ILE A 120 -1.77 3.68 -13.04
N ARG A 121 -1.47 4.85 -12.48
CA ARG A 121 -1.82 6.13 -13.11
C ARG A 121 -1.16 6.34 -14.46
N ARG A 122 0.13 6.01 -14.58
CA ARG A 122 0.83 6.07 -15.88
C ARG A 122 0.18 5.15 -16.91
N ALA A 123 -0.18 3.94 -16.51
CA ALA A 123 -0.84 2.98 -17.39
C ALA A 123 -2.21 3.49 -17.87
N LEU A 124 -2.99 4.17 -17.02
CA LEU A 124 -4.26 4.79 -17.41
C LEU A 124 -4.05 5.88 -18.47
N VAL A 125 -3.10 6.79 -18.27
CA VAL A 125 -2.78 7.85 -19.24
C VAL A 125 -2.38 7.26 -20.61
N VAL A 126 -1.60 6.19 -20.59
CA VAL A 126 -1.21 5.47 -21.82
C VAL A 126 -2.43 4.82 -22.49
N LYS A 127 -3.33 4.19 -21.73
CA LYS A 127 -4.56 3.59 -22.26
C LYS A 127 -5.47 4.63 -22.92
N ASP A 128 -5.62 5.80 -22.30
CA ASP A 128 -6.42 6.90 -22.86
C ASP A 128 -5.83 7.39 -24.18
N SER A 129 -4.50 7.56 -24.23
CA SER A 129 -3.79 7.97 -25.44
C SER A 129 -3.97 6.95 -26.58
N ILE A 130 -3.87 5.65 -26.27
CA ILE A 130 -4.11 4.57 -27.25
C ILE A 130 -5.56 4.58 -27.73
N SER A 131 -6.52 4.79 -26.83
CA SER A 131 -7.94 4.83 -27.19
C SER A 131 -8.25 6.01 -28.11
N GLU A 132 -7.62 7.17 -27.90
CA GLU A 132 -7.79 8.35 -28.74
C GLU A 132 -7.20 8.11 -30.14
N LEU A 133 -6.00 7.54 -30.23
CA LEU A 133 -5.39 7.16 -31.50
C LEU A 133 -6.23 6.14 -32.28
N GLY A 134 -6.83 5.17 -31.59
CA GLY A 134 -7.74 4.20 -32.21
C GLY A 134 -8.99 4.85 -32.82
N LYS A 135 -9.58 5.84 -32.13
CA LYS A 135 -10.72 6.62 -32.67
C LYS A 135 -10.32 7.45 -33.89
N GLN A 136 -9.14 8.07 -33.85
CA GLN A 136 -8.62 8.84 -34.98
C GLN A 136 -8.37 7.94 -36.20
N GLU A 137 -7.81 6.75 -35.99
CA GLU A 137 -7.61 5.76 -37.06
C GLU A 137 -8.95 5.33 -37.68
N GLU A 138 -9.95 5.02 -36.86
CA GLU A 138 -11.28 4.62 -37.34
C GLU A 138 -11.96 5.75 -38.12
N PHE A 139 -11.87 6.99 -37.62
CA PHE A 139 -12.38 8.16 -38.33
C PHE A 139 -11.69 8.36 -39.69
N LEU A 140 -10.35 8.26 -39.75
CA LEU A 140 -9.60 8.36 -41.00
C LEU A 140 -9.96 7.26 -41.99
N ARG A 141 -10.10 6.00 -41.52
CA ARG A 141 -10.56 4.88 -42.34
C ARG A 141 -11.97 5.12 -42.89
N MET A 142 -12.88 5.61 -42.06
CA MET A 142 -14.26 5.92 -42.47
C MET A 142 -14.28 7.05 -43.51
N SER A 143 -13.50 8.12 -43.30
CA SER A 143 -13.37 9.23 -44.25
C SER A 143 -12.76 8.79 -45.57
N LEU A 144 -11.73 7.93 -45.54
CA LEU A 144 -11.11 7.37 -46.74
C LEU A 144 -12.11 6.51 -47.53
N ASN A 145 -12.82 5.61 -46.85
CA ASN A 145 -13.84 4.74 -47.46
C ASN A 145 -15.00 5.56 -48.06
N ALA A 146 -15.43 6.62 -47.38
CA ALA A 146 -16.44 7.54 -47.89
C ALA A 146 -15.96 8.26 -49.17
N CYS A 147 -14.70 8.69 -49.20
CA CYS A 147 -14.10 9.32 -50.39
C CYS A 147 -14.04 8.34 -51.57
N ILE A 148 -13.51 7.13 -51.37
CA ILE A 148 -13.46 6.08 -52.40
C ILE A 148 -14.86 5.73 -52.92
N GLY A 149 -15.83 5.57 -52.00
CA GLY A 149 -17.22 5.30 -52.37
C GLY A 149 -17.88 6.44 -53.14
N SER A 150 -17.57 7.70 -52.83
CA SER A 150 -18.03 8.86 -53.61
C SER A 150 -17.41 8.90 -55.01
N TYR A 151 -16.11 8.64 -55.12
CA TYR A 151 -15.39 8.60 -56.40
C TYR A 151 -15.94 7.50 -57.31
N ASN A 152 -16.12 6.29 -56.80
CA ASN A 152 -16.67 5.17 -57.56
C ASN A 152 -18.09 5.44 -58.06
N ARG A 153 -18.94 6.09 -57.23
CA ARG A 153 -20.29 6.51 -57.65
C ARG A 153 -20.25 7.52 -58.80
N HIS A 154 -19.38 8.54 -58.72
CA HIS A 154 -19.22 9.53 -59.79
C HIS A 154 -18.64 8.93 -61.08
N ALA A 155 -17.70 8.00 -60.96
CA ALA A 155 -17.15 7.26 -62.11
C ALA A 155 -18.24 6.42 -62.79
N GLN A 156 -19.03 5.67 -62.03
CA GLN A 156 -20.16 4.90 -62.56
C GLN A 156 -21.20 5.78 -63.24
N GLN A 157 -21.55 6.95 -62.66
CA GLN A 157 -22.47 7.90 -63.29
C GLN A 157 -21.96 8.41 -64.65
N LYS A 158 -20.67 8.72 -64.77
CA LYS A 158 -20.07 9.12 -66.06
C LYS A 158 -20.10 7.99 -67.09
N ILE A 159 -19.83 6.76 -66.66
CA ILE A 159 -19.89 5.59 -67.53
C ILE A 159 -21.32 5.34 -68.02
N ASN A 160 -22.32 5.39 -67.12
CA ASN A 160 -23.72 5.19 -67.48
C ASN A 160 -24.23 6.30 -68.42
N TYR A 161 -23.93 7.56 -68.11
CA TYR A 161 -24.30 8.69 -68.97
C TYR A 161 -23.71 8.57 -70.38
N ASN A 162 -22.44 8.17 -70.50
CA ASN A 162 -21.85 7.92 -71.82
C ASN A 162 -22.52 6.74 -72.53
N SER A 163 -22.88 5.66 -71.82
CA SER A 163 -23.54 4.50 -72.43
C SER A 163 -24.93 4.81 -72.99
N GLU A 164 -25.71 5.69 -72.35
CA GLU A 164 -27.03 6.11 -72.85
C GLU A 164 -26.92 7.11 -74.02
N ARG A 165 -25.80 7.81 -74.17
CA ARG A 165 -25.58 8.75 -75.28
C ARG A 165 -25.22 8.07 -76.61
N PHE A 166 -24.78 6.81 -76.56
CA PHE A 166 -24.39 6.02 -77.74
C PHE A 166 -25.42 4.93 -78.11
N ARG A 167 -26.64 5.02 -77.56
CA ARG A 167 -27.77 4.15 -77.88
C ARG A 167 -28.86 4.96 -78.55
#